data_AF-A0A1I1A138-F1
#
_entry.id   AF-A0A1I1A138-F1
#
_cell.length_a   1.000
_cell.length_b   1.000
_cell.length_c   1.000
_cell.angle_alpha   90.00
_cell.angle_beta   90.00
_cell.angle_gamma   90.00
#
_symmetry.space_group_name_H-M   'P 1'
#
loop_
_entity.id
_entity.type
_entity.pdbx_description
1 polymer ?
#
loop_
_entity_poly.entity_id
_entity_poly.type
_entity_poly.pdbx_seq_one_letter_code
_entity_poly.pdbx_strand_id
1 'polypeptide(L)'
;MLIKQSDYHRIYRVINSLLHNEKADPATASMYFSTFGAFILKQHYKLDAAPRGGLAAYNLGGTVILFADHREDGYVTGAGENFHCWVEADGWAIDFMAPAFSESAKGLALPSRMFQRPLSSMAASINDVSNPGDFFLQHEPRAMAGHFADWQKHGMIGDLATVAAKWFRKSPKQMPASISIEGPGGKMNTVSLRGNALSGAW
;
A
#
# COMPACT_ATOMS: atom_id res chain seq x y z
N MET A 1 11.41 -12.58 -5.94
CA MET A 1 10.54 -11.91 -4.95
C MET A 1 11.42 -11.36 -3.85
N LEU A 2 11.27 -10.07 -3.50
CA LEU A 2 12.10 -9.36 -2.54
C LEU A 2 11.80 -9.77 -1.09
N ILE A 3 10.52 -9.93 -0.77
CA ILE A 3 10.05 -10.45 0.52
C ILE A 3 9.13 -11.67 0.33
N LYS A 4 9.10 -12.55 1.34
CA LYS A 4 8.22 -13.74 1.35
C LYS A 4 6.76 -13.32 1.36
N GLN A 5 5.89 -14.08 0.68
CA GLN A 5 4.44 -13.83 0.68
C GLN A 5 3.85 -13.80 2.10
N SER A 6 4.35 -14.65 3.01
CA SER A 6 3.94 -14.63 4.41
C SER A 6 4.29 -13.33 5.12
N ASP A 7 5.44 -12.73 4.78
CA ASP A 7 5.87 -11.49 5.40
C ASP A 7 5.17 -10.27 4.79
N TYR A 8 4.96 -10.29 3.47
CA TYR A 8 4.09 -9.33 2.80
C TYR A 8 2.70 -9.31 3.43
N HIS A 9 2.10 -10.50 3.66
CA HIS A 9 0.79 -10.61 4.29
C HIS A 9 0.78 -10.03 5.70
N ARG A 10 1.82 -10.31 6.49
CA ARG A 10 1.98 -9.74 7.83
C ARG A 10 2.07 -8.21 7.80
N ILE A 11 2.80 -7.64 6.85
CA ILE A 11 2.91 -6.18 6.67
C ILE A 11 1.54 -5.59 6.33
N TYR A 12 0.85 -6.14 5.33
CA TYR A 12 -0.52 -5.72 4.97
C TYR A 12 -1.44 -5.75 6.19
N ARG A 13 -1.49 -6.88 6.93
CA ARG A 13 -2.38 -7.03 8.08
C ARG A 13 -2.07 -6.04 9.19
N VAL A 14 -0.78 -5.82 9.50
CA VAL A 14 -0.37 -4.85 10.53
C VAL A 14 -0.86 -3.45 10.14
N ILE A 15 -0.56 -3.00 8.92
CA ILE A 15 -0.96 -1.66 8.47
C ILE A 15 -2.48 -1.53 8.43
N ASN A 16 -3.18 -2.50 7.81
CA ASN A 16 -4.63 -2.51 7.72
C ASN A 16 -5.32 -2.44 9.10
N SER A 17 -4.77 -3.14 10.09
CA SER A 17 -5.32 -3.13 11.45
C SER A 17 -5.20 -1.77 12.12
N LEU A 18 -4.08 -1.09 11.91
CA LEU A 18 -3.85 0.26 12.44
C LEU A 18 -4.77 1.27 11.75
N LEU A 19 -4.89 1.22 10.42
CA LEU A 19 -5.76 2.14 9.68
C LEU A 19 -7.23 1.98 10.04
N HIS A 20 -7.69 0.74 10.23
CA HIS A 20 -9.05 0.48 10.68
C HIS A 20 -9.30 1.01 12.10
N ASN A 21 -8.31 0.93 13.00
CA ASN A 21 -8.42 1.50 14.35
C ASN A 21 -8.53 3.03 14.32
N GLU A 22 -7.73 3.69 13.47
CA GLU A 22 -7.73 5.14 13.31
C GLU A 22 -8.90 5.66 12.46
N LYS A 23 -9.73 4.78 11.91
CA LYS A 23 -10.81 5.12 10.97
C LYS A 23 -10.30 5.96 9.80
N ALA A 24 -9.10 5.62 9.30
CA ALA A 24 -8.47 6.34 8.22
C ALA A 24 -9.34 6.29 6.95
N ASP A 25 -9.36 7.40 6.21
CA ASP A 25 -10.08 7.50 4.95
C ASP A 25 -9.48 6.51 3.92
N PRO A 26 -10.28 5.60 3.33
CA PRO A 26 -9.86 4.77 2.21
C PRO A 26 -9.15 5.53 1.08
N ALA A 27 -9.53 6.79 0.83
CA ALA A 27 -8.89 7.65 -0.18
C ALA A 27 -7.40 7.91 0.13
N THR A 28 -7.02 7.94 1.40
CA THR A 28 -5.63 8.14 1.85
C THR A 28 -4.91 6.84 2.20
N ALA A 29 -5.60 5.69 2.15
CA ALA A 29 -5.06 4.42 2.64
C ALA A 29 -3.78 4.00 1.90
N SER A 30 -3.69 4.25 0.58
CA SER A 30 -2.51 3.92 -0.23
C SER A 30 -1.25 4.61 0.29
N MET A 31 -1.36 5.84 0.77
CA MET A 31 -0.26 6.61 1.35
C MET A 31 0.28 5.93 2.61
N TYR A 32 -0.61 5.45 3.49
CA TYR A 32 -0.22 4.74 4.71
C TYR A 32 0.43 3.39 4.40
N PHE A 33 -0.19 2.59 3.51
CA PHE A 33 0.36 1.31 3.08
C PHE A 33 1.77 1.45 2.51
N SER A 34 1.99 2.48 1.68
CA SER A 34 3.27 2.71 1.02
C SER A 34 4.33 3.24 1.98
N THR A 35 3.99 4.26 2.79
CA THR A 35 4.96 4.83 3.75
C THR A 35 5.31 3.84 4.85
N PHE A 36 4.34 3.17 5.46
CA PHE A 36 4.59 2.22 6.54
C PHE A 36 5.25 0.96 6.01
N GLY A 37 4.85 0.49 4.82
CA GLY A 37 5.49 -0.61 4.13
C GLY A 37 6.96 -0.33 3.87
N ALA A 38 7.29 0.82 3.26
CA ALA A 38 8.67 1.23 3.02
C ALA A 38 9.48 1.36 4.32
N PHE A 39 8.89 1.92 5.38
CA PHE A 39 9.54 2.04 6.68
C PHE A 39 9.84 0.66 7.30
N ILE A 40 8.90 -0.29 7.25
CA ILE A 40 9.11 -1.66 7.71
C ILE A 40 10.22 -2.36 6.91
N LEU A 41 10.23 -2.20 5.58
CA LEU A 41 11.27 -2.75 4.71
C LEU A 41 12.65 -2.21 5.08
N LYS A 42 12.78 -0.89 5.26
CA LYS A 42 14.02 -0.25 5.73
C LYS A 42 14.47 -0.79 7.08
N GLN A 43 13.57 -0.88 8.05
CA GLN A 43 13.92 -1.29 9.42
C GLN A 43 14.30 -2.78 9.52
N HIS A 44 13.51 -3.67 8.90
CA HIS A 44 13.63 -5.10 9.09
C HIS A 44 14.44 -5.81 8.00
N TYR A 45 14.45 -5.28 6.78
CA TYR A 45 15.12 -5.90 5.64
C TYR A 45 16.36 -5.13 5.18
N LYS A 46 16.57 -3.91 5.67
CA LYS A 46 17.69 -3.04 5.29
C LYS A 46 17.72 -2.73 3.79
N LEU A 47 16.54 -2.70 3.17
CA LEU A 47 16.34 -2.38 1.76
C LEU A 47 16.20 -0.87 1.58
N ASP A 48 16.65 -0.35 0.44
CA ASP A 48 16.36 1.02 0.05
C ASP A 48 14.94 1.13 -0.50
N ALA A 49 13.97 1.15 0.41
CA ALA A 49 12.54 1.24 0.07
C ALA A 49 12.05 2.69 0.12
N ALA A 50 11.49 3.17 -0.98
CA ALA A 50 10.90 4.49 -1.09
C ALA A 50 9.41 4.40 -1.46
N PRO A 51 8.52 5.11 -0.74
CA PRO A 51 7.17 5.30 -1.25
C PRO A 51 7.24 6.17 -2.50
N ARG A 52 6.41 5.84 -3.49
CA ARG A 52 6.13 6.63 -4.67
C ARG A 52 4.62 6.81 -4.78
N GLY A 53 4.20 7.80 -5.54
CA GLY A 53 2.80 7.93 -5.90
C GLY A 53 2.60 8.72 -7.17
N GLY A 54 1.40 8.59 -7.73
CA GLY A 54 1.01 9.16 -9.01
C GLY A 54 -0.03 8.27 -9.68
N LEU A 55 0.13 8.07 -10.99
CA LEU A 55 -0.75 7.24 -11.78
C LEU A 55 -0.37 5.77 -11.60
N ALA A 56 -1.35 4.92 -11.34
CA ALA A 56 -1.16 3.48 -11.28
C ALA A 56 -2.25 2.74 -12.06
N ALA A 57 -1.86 1.74 -12.83
CA ALA A 57 -2.77 0.83 -13.51
C ALA A 57 -2.36 -0.62 -13.24
N TYR A 58 -3.33 -1.48 -12.99
CA TYR A 58 -3.12 -2.89 -12.71
C TYR A 58 -4.15 -3.75 -13.43
N ASN A 59 -3.72 -4.81 -14.11
CA ASN A 59 -4.60 -5.85 -14.60
C ASN A 59 -4.69 -7.00 -13.58
N LEU A 60 -5.83 -7.11 -12.90
CA LEU A 60 -6.04 -8.02 -11.78
C LEU A 60 -6.94 -9.18 -12.21
N GLY A 61 -6.38 -10.10 -13.01
CA GLY A 61 -7.10 -11.27 -13.49
C GLY A 61 -8.09 -10.97 -14.62
N GLY A 62 -7.75 -10.03 -15.50
CA GLY A 62 -8.58 -9.58 -16.62
C GLY A 62 -9.40 -8.32 -16.32
N THR A 63 -9.44 -7.88 -15.06
CA THR A 63 -10.06 -6.61 -14.66
C THR A 63 -8.97 -5.54 -14.49
N VAL A 64 -9.03 -4.49 -15.29
CA VAL A 64 -8.10 -3.36 -15.15
C VAL A 64 -8.63 -2.38 -14.11
N ILE A 65 -7.83 -2.14 -13.07
CA ILE A 65 -8.00 -0.98 -12.18
C ILE A 65 -7.07 0.13 -12.67
N LEU A 66 -7.63 1.33 -12.79
CA LEU A 66 -6.90 2.55 -13.10
C LEU A 66 -7.10 3.58 -11.99
N PHE A 67 -6.01 4.00 -11.37
CA PHE A 67 -5.94 5.11 -10.44
C PHE A 67 -5.48 6.35 -11.20
N ALA A 68 -6.44 7.07 -11.78
CA ALA A 68 -6.20 8.31 -12.49
C ALA A 68 -7.50 9.11 -12.62
N ASP A 69 -7.36 10.42 -12.76
CA ASP A 69 -8.46 11.32 -13.14
C ASP A 69 -8.52 11.43 -14.66
N HIS A 70 -9.75 11.41 -15.19
CA HIS A 70 -10.01 11.67 -16.61
C HIS A 70 -9.95 13.17 -16.89
N ARG A 71 -9.25 13.54 -17.97
CA ARG A 71 -9.26 14.88 -18.53
C ARG A 71 -10.15 14.91 -19.77
N GLU A 72 -10.69 16.09 -20.08
CA GLU A 72 -11.61 16.29 -21.23
C GLU A 72 -10.94 16.03 -22.59
N ASP A 73 -9.61 16.10 -22.65
CA ASP A 73 -8.79 15.84 -23.84
C ASP A 73 -8.54 14.34 -24.11
N GLY A 74 -9.14 13.45 -23.31
CA GLY A 74 -8.99 12.00 -23.42
C GLY A 74 -7.74 11.44 -22.75
N TYR A 75 -6.89 12.29 -22.14
CA TYR A 75 -5.76 11.85 -21.33
C TYR A 75 -6.17 11.62 -19.87
N VAL A 76 -5.32 10.91 -19.14
CA VAL A 76 -5.51 10.67 -17.70
C VAL A 76 -4.33 11.20 -16.91
N THR A 77 -4.57 11.58 -15.65
CA THR A 77 -3.53 12.06 -14.74
C THR A 77 -3.63 11.41 -13.38
N GLY A 78 -2.48 11.03 -12.82
CA GLY A 78 -2.40 10.56 -11.44
C GLY A 78 -2.11 11.69 -10.45
N ALA A 79 -2.29 12.96 -10.83
CA ALA A 79 -1.94 14.11 -10.00
C ALA A 79 -3.09 14.69 -9.17
N GLY A 80 -4.32 14.23 -9.37
CA GLY A 80 -5.51 14.74 -8.67
C GLY A 80 -6.03 13.82 -7.57
N GLU A 81 -7.33 13.56 -7.55
CA GLU A 81 -8.03 12.89 -6.43
C GLU A 81 -7.88 11.37 -6.48
N ASN A 82 -7.85 10.76 -7.66
CA ASN A 82 -7.59 9.32 -7.81
C ASN A 82 -6.08 9.00 -7.77
N PHE A 83 -5.35 9.63 -6.84
CA PHE A 83 -3.92 9.44 -6.60
C PHE A 83 -3.66 8.09 -5.91
N HIS A 84 -2.65 7.36 -6.36
CA HIS A 84 -2.26 6.10 -5.74
C HIS A 84 -0.80 6.05 -5.36
N CYS A 85 -0.50 5.44 -4.21
CA CYS A 85 0.86 5.20 -3.75
C CYS A 85 1.24 3.73 -3.83
N TRP A 86 2.52 3.48 -4.12
CA TRP A 86 3.18 2.17 -4.04
C TRP A 86 4.57 2.31 -3.39
N VAL A 87 5.28 1.19 -3.24
CA VAL A 87 6.67 1.15 -2.80
C VAL A 87 7.57 0.68 -3.92
N GLU A 88 8.67 1.37 -4.13
CA GLU A 88 9.81 0.89 -4.92
C GLU A 88 10.95 0.50 -3.98
N ALA A 89 11.49 -0.70 -4.13
CA ALA A 89 12.62 -1.19 -3.34
C ALA A 89 13.48 -2.15 -4.17
N ASP A 90 14.78 -1.88 -4.31
CA ASP A 90 15.75 -2.73 -5.00
C ASP A 90 15.27 -3.26 -6.38
N GLY A 91 14.63 -2.39 -7.17
CA GLY A 91 14.09 -2.75 -8.49
C GLY A 91 12.74 -3.47 -8.48
N TRP A 92 12.06 -3.56 -7.34
CA TRP A 92 10.71 -4.13 -7.20
C TRP A 92 9.66 -3.04 -6.96
N ALA A 93 8.52 -3.17 -7.63
CA ALA A 93 7.28 -2.50 -7.26
C ALA A 93 6.50 -3.39 -6.29
N ILE A 94 6.10 -2.82 -5.16
CA ILE A 94 5.34 -3.51 -4.11
C ILE A 94 4.16 -2.63 -3.73
N ASP A 95 2.96 -3.19 -3.81
CA ASP A 95 1.75 -2.51 -3.39
C ASP A 95 1.16 -3.29 -2.21
N PHE A 96 1.32 -2.76 -0.99
CA PHE A 96 0.78 -3.41 0.20
C PHE A 96 -0.73 -3.21 0.38
N MET A 97 -1.36 -2.32 -0.41
CA MET A 97 -2.81 -2.10 -0.41
C MET A 97 -3.55 -3.08 -1.33
N ALA A 98 -2.85 -3.73 -2.26
CA ALA A 98 -3.46 -4.66 -3.22
C ALA A 98 -4.45 -5.70 -2.62
N PRO A 99 -4.23 -6.28 -1.41
CA PRO A 99 -5.19 -7.20 -0.81
C PRO A 99 -6.52 -6.55 -0.37
N ALA A 100 -6.57 -5.22 -0.26
CA ALA A 100 -7.74 -4.42 0.10
C ALA A 100 -8.44 -3.81 -1.13
N PHE A 101 -7.94 -4.01 -2.36
CA PHE A 101 -8.61 -3.50 -3.56
C PHE A 101 -10.04 -4.03 -3.72
N SER A 102 -10.32 -5.23 -3.22
CA SER A 102 -11.67 -5.80 -3.18
C SER A 102 -12.65 -5.01 -2.30
N GLU A 103 -12.15 -4.29 -1.30
CA GLU A 103 -12.97 -3.45 -0.41
C GLU A 103 -13.13 -2.02 -0.98
N SER A 104 -12.10 -1.52 -1.66
CA SER A 104 -12.07 -0.17 -2.24
C SER A 104 -12.82 -0.07 -3.58
N ALA A 105 -12.73 -1.09 -4.44
CA ALA A 105 -13.38 -1.11 -5.75
C ALA A 105 -14.75 -1.81 -5.67
N LYS A 106 -15.74 -1.13 -5.06
CA LYS A 106 -17.10 -1.66 -4.90
C LYS A 106 -17.68 -2.08 -6.26
N GLY A 107 -18.02 -3.36 -6.39
CA GLY A 107 -18.58 -3.95 -7.61
C GLY A 107 -17.61 -4.82 -8.41
N LEU A 108 -16.30 -4.78 -8.11
CA LEU A 108 -15.31 -5.68 -8.69
C LEU A 108 -15.01 -6.82 -7.71
N ALA A 109 -15.36 -8.05 -8.10
CA ALA A 109 -15.07 -9.24 -7.31
C ALA A 109 -13.59 -9.65 -7.47
N LEU A 110 -12.69 -8.89 -6.83
CA LEU A 110 -11.25 -9.13 -6.92
C LEU A 110 -10.77 -10.03 -5.77
N PRO A 111 -9.92 -11.03 -6.03
CA PRO A 111 -9.31 -11.82 -4.98
C PRO A 111 -8.22 -11.01 -4.25
N SER A 112 -8.14 -11.15 -2.93
CA SER A 112 -7.03 -10.61 -2.15
C SER A 112 -5.75 -11.40 -2.46
N ARG A 113 -4.83 -10.79 -3.19
CA ARG A 113 -3.53 -11.38 -3.58
C ARG A 113 -2.40 -10.38 -3.35
N MET A 114 -1.19 -10.91 -3.20
CA MET A 114 0.02 -10.11 -3.10
C MET A 114 0.35 -9.46 -4.44
N PHE A 115 0.67 -8.15 -4.42
CA PHE A 115 1.28 -7.46 -5.55
C PHE A 115 2.74 -7.11 -5.23
N GLN A 116 3.67 -7.82 -5.86
CA GLN A 116 5.11 -7.60 -5.77
C GLN A 116 5.75 -8.08 -7.07
N ARG A 117 6.16 -7.15 -7.94
CA ARG A 117 6.71 -7.46 -9.26
C ARG A 117 8.00 -6.69 -9.54
N PRO A 118 8.93 -7.21 -10.36
CA PRO A 118 10.07 -6.44 -10.82
C PRO A 118 9.62 -5.22 -11.63
N LEU A 119 10.19 -4.04 -11.38
CA LEU A 119 9.96 -2.85 -12.19
C LEU A 119 10.33 -3.06 -13.66
N SER A 120 11.29 -3.95 -13.95
CA SER A 120 11.64 -4.35 -15.31
C SER A 120 10.53 -5.09 -16.06
N SER A 121 9.48 -5.53 -15.37
CA SER A 121 8.28 -6.15 -15.98
C SER A 121 7.09 -5.19 -16.09
N MET A 122 7.31 -3.90 -15.83
CA MET A 122 6.30 -2.86 -16.00
C MET A 122 5.97 -2.68 -17.49
N ALA A 123 4.69 -2.50 -17.79
CA ALA A 123 4.22 -2.20 -19.12
C ALA A 123 4.74 -0.82 -19.60
N ALA A 124 4.76 -0.59 -20.91
CA ALA A 124 5.26 0.66 -21.47
C ALA A 124 4.27 1.83 -21.31
N SER A 125 2.97 1.54 -21.27
CA SER A 125 1.89 2.50 -21.05
C SER A 125 0.67 1.85 -20.39
N ILE A 126 -0.30 2.66 -19.98
CA ILE A 126 -1.59 2.18 -19.48
C ILE A 126 -2.34 1.31 -20.51
N ASN A 127 -2.12 1.52 -21.80
CA ASN A 127 -2.78 0.77 -22.88
C ASN A 127 -2.19 -0.63 -23.05
N ASP A 128 -0.98 -0.85 -22.55
CA ASP A 128 -0.27 -2.12 -22.63
C ASP A 128 -0.57 -3.04 -21.42
N VAL A 129 -1.43 -2.60 -20.49
CA VAL A 129 -1.83 -3.33 -19.28
C VAL A 129 -2.92 -4.38 -19.62
N SER A 130 -2.55 -5.37 -20.43
CA SER A 130 -3.49 -6.28 -21.09
C SER A 130 -3.58 -7.67 -20.46
N ASN A 131 -2.50 -8.18 -19.87
CA ASN A 131 -2.45 -9.53 -19.30
C ASN A 131 -2.58 -9.49 -17.78
N PRO A 132 -3.14 -10.54 -17.14
CA PRO A 132 -3.16 -10.65 -15.68
C PRO A 132 -1.77 -10.45 -15.06
N GLY A 133 -1.70 -9.54 -14.09
CA GLY A 133 -0.47 -9.15 -13.40
C GLY A 133 0.25 -7.97 -14.03
N ASP A 134 -0.08 -7.58 -15.28
CA ASP A 134 0.49 -6.38 -15.92
C ASP A 134 0.17 -5.14 -15.10
N PHE A 135 1.11 -4.19 -15.13
CA PHE A 135 1.01 -2.96 -14.38
C PHE A 135 1.77 -1.83 -15.06
N PHE A 136 1.31 -0.62 -14.83
CA PHE A 136 1.98 0.61 -15.24
C PHE A 136 1.97 1.60 -14.07
N LEU A 137 3.11 2.22 -13.80
CA LEU A 137 3.30 3.17 -12.71
C LEU A 137 4.02 4.40 -13.24
N GLN A 138 3.44 5.57 -13.02
CA GLN A 138 4.05 6.85 -13.36
C GLN A 138 4.11 7.71 -12.11
N HIS A 139 5.34 7.92 -11.62
CA HIS A 139 5.58 8.71 -10.43
C HIS A 139 5.38 10.21 -10.70
N GLU A 140 4.51 10.84 -9.90
CA GLU A 140 4.21 12.27 -9.94
C GLU A 140 4.77 12.96 -8.68
N PRO A 141 6.07 13.33 -8.64
CA PRO A 141 6.72 13.80 -7.42
C PRO A 141 6.14 15.09 -6.87
N ARG A 142 5.65 15.99 -7.74
CA ARG A 142 5.02 17.25 -7.32
C ARG A 142 3.68 17.02 -6.65
N ALA A 143 2.84 16.16 -7.24
CA ALA A 143 1.55 15.80 -6.66
C ALA A 143 1.74 15.04 -5.34
N MET A 144 2.71 14.11 -5.30
CA MET A 144 3.08 13.42 -4.07
C MET A 144 3.48 14.41 -2.97
N ALA A 145 4.36 15.38 -3.26
CA ALA A 145 4.75 16.38 -2.26
C ALA A 145 3.54 17.18 -1.72
N GLY A 146 2.57 17.50 -2.57
CA GLY A 146 1.32 18.14 -2.17
C GLY A 146 0.47 17.27 -1.23
N HIS A 147 0.20 16.03 -1.61
CA HIS A 147 -0.58 15.07 -0.81
C HIS A 147 0.06 14.80 0.56
N PHE A 148 1.39 14.77 0.65
CA PHE A 148 2.11 14.54 1.90
C PHE A 148 2.45 15.82 2.69
N ALA A 149 2.08 17.01 2.21
CA ALA A 149 2.47 18.28 2.84
C ALA A 149 1.93 18.41 4.29
N ASP A 150 0.70 17.96 4.52
CA ASP A 150 0.09 18.03 5.86
C ASP A 150 0.48 16.86 6.76
N TRP A 151 0.94 15.74 6.20
CA TRP A 151 1.38 14.58 6.98
C TRP A 151 2.57 14.90 7.87
N GLN A 152 3.48 15.78 7.41
CA GLN A 152 4.64 16.21 8.19
C GLN A 152 4.26 16.93 9.48
N LYS A 153 3.05 17.53 9.54
CA LYS A 153 2.55 18.26 10.70
C LYS A 153 1.87 17.33 11.72
N HIS A 154 1.62 16.07 11.38
CA HIS A 154 0.90 15.11 12.20
C HIS A 154 1.87 14.08 12.82
N GLY A 155 2.44 14.40 13.98
CA GLY A 155 3.38 13.51 14.70
C GLY A 155 2.83 12.09 14.94
N MET A 156 1.51 11.96 15.10
CA MET A 156 0.79 10.70 15.25
C MET A 156 1.08 9.70 14.11
N ILE A 157 1.28 10.17 12.88
CA ILE A 157 1.58 9.30 11.73
C ILE A 157 2.94 8.62 11.91
N GLY A 158 3.94 9.36 12.41
CA GLY A 158 5.26 8.81 12.72
C GLY A 158 5.23 7.79 13.87
N ASP A 159 4.42 8.05 14.89
CA ASP A 159 4.21 7.12 15.99
C ASP A 159 3.54 5.83 15.51
N LEU A 160 2.51 5.94 14.67
CA LEU A 160 1.85 4.78 14.05
C LEU A 160 2.79 3.97 13.16
N ALA A 161 3.65 4.62 12.37
CA ALA A 161 4.68 3.93 11.57
C ALA A 161 5.66 3.16 12.47
N THR A 162 6.04 3.74 13.61
CA THR A 162 6.90 3.10 14.60
C THR A 162 6.20 1.92 15.26
N VAL A 163 4.92 2.04 15.60
CA VAL A 163 4.10 0.93 16.11
C VAL A 163 4.02 -0.19 15.08
N ALA A 164 3.76 0.12 13.81
CA ALA A 164 3.71 -0.86 12.72
C ALA A 164 5.04 -1.64 12.62
N ALA A 165 6.17 -0.94 12.62
CA ALA A 165 7.49 -1.55 12.57
C ALA A 165 7.81 -2.39 13.81
N LYS A 166 7.34 -2.01 15.00
CA LYS A 166 7.55 -2.80 16.23
C LYS A 166 6.66 -4.05 16.26
N TRP A 167 5.42 -3.94 15.78
CA TRP A 167 4.46 -5.05 15.75
C TRP A 167 4.87 -6.10 14.72
N PHE A 168 5.34 -5.68 13.55
CA PHE A 168 5.80 -6.59 12.51
C PHE A 168 6.96 -7.49 12.99
N ARG A 169 6.84 -8.79 12.70
CA ARG A 169 7.89 -9.79 12.89
C ARG A 169 7.97 -10.66 11.64
N LYS A 170 9.18 -10.86 11.10
CA LYS A 170 9.41 -11.81 9.99
C LYS A 170 9.04 -13.24 10.40
N SER A 171 8.42 -13.98 9.50
CA SER A 171 8.14 -15.41 9.64
C SER A 171 9.45 -16.20 9.77
N PRO A 172 9.52 -17.22 10.65
CA PRO A 172 8.43 -17.84 11.42
C PRO A 172 8.24 -17.26 12.83
N LYS A 173 8.85 -16.11 13.17
CA LYS A 173 8.73 -15.54 14.53
C LYS A 173 7.25 -15.30 14.87
N GLN A 174 6.88 -15.59 16.12
CA GLN A 174 5.55 -15.33 16.62
C GLN A 174 5.26 -13.82 16.62
N MET A 175 4.04 -13.47 16.24
CA MET A 175 3.57 -12.09 16.16
C MET A 175 2.32 -11.96 17.04
N PRO A 176 2.24 -10.96 17.94
CA PRO A 176 1.08 -10.78 18.79
C PRO A 176 -0.20 -10.63 17.96
N ALA A 177 -1.26 -11.33 18.35
CA ALA A 177 -2.58 -11.22 17.69
C ALA A 177 -3.24 -9.86 17.91
N SER A 178 -2.84 -9.15 18.97
CA SER A 178 -3.25 -7.80 19.29
C SER A 178 -2.13 -7.03 19.99
N ILE A 179 -2.20 -5.71 19.96
CA ILE A 179 -1.35 -4.80 20.74
C ILE A 179 -2.22 -3.74 21.42
N SER A 180 -1.68 -3.11 22.46
CA SER A 180 -2.29 -1.94 23.08
C SER A 180 -1.57 -0.69 22.59
N ILE A 181 -2.32 0.29 22.10
CA ILE A 181 -1.82 1.59 21.64
C ILE A 181 -2.43 2.66 22.53
N GLU A 182 -1.61 3.60 22.98
CA GLU A 182 -2.08 4.78 23.71
C GLU A 182 -2.71 5.77 22.73
N GLY A 183 -4.00 6.04 22.91
CA GLY A 183 -4.74 7.03 22.13
C GLY A 183 -4.70 8.43 22.77
N PRO A 184 -5.39 9.41 22.16
CA PRO A 184 -5.47 10.76 22.68
C PRO A 184 -5.99 10.79 24.12
N GLY A 185 -5.27 11.51 25.00
CA GLY A 185 -5.61 11.62 26.42
C GLY A 185 -5.15 10.44 27.29
N GLY A 186 -4.24 9.60 26.80
CA GLY A 186 -3.61 8.52 27.58
C GLY A 186 -4.45 7.24 27.69
N LYS A 187 -5.54 7.14 26.92
CA LYS A 187 -6.42 5.97 26.95
C LYS A 187 -5.83 4.84 26.11
N MET A 188 -5.63 3.67 26.72
CA MET A 188 -5.18 2.49 26.01
C MET A 188 -6.30 1.86 25.17
N ASN A 189 -6.06 1.69 23.87
CA ASN A 189 -6.93 1.01 22.93
C ASN A 189 -6.28 -0.29 22.47
N THR A 190 -7.03 -1.40 22.49
CA THR A 190 -6.55 -2.69 21.98
C THR A 190 -6.84 -2.83 20.49
N VAL A 191 -5.78 -2.99 19.70
CA VAL A 191 -5.85 -3.20 18.25
C VAL A 191 -5.55 -4.66 17.94
N SER A 192 -6.48 -5.36 17.29
CA SER A 192 -6.32 -6.76 16.88
C SER A 192 -5.95 -6.87 15.40
N LEU A 193 -5.15 -7.88 15.04
CA LEU A 193 -4.77 -8.14 13.65
C LEU A 193 -5.99 -8.52 12.80
N ARG A 194 -6.25 -7.70 11.78
CA ARG A 194 -7.32 -7.86 10.78
C ARG A 194 -6.77 -7.84 9.37
N GLY A 195 -7.61 -8.10 8.38
CA GLY A 195 -7.29 -8.12 6.95
C GLY A 195 -7.53 -9.47 6.30
N ASN A 196 -7.73 -9.43 4.99
CA ASN A 196 -8.10 -10.60 4.19
C ASN A 196 -6.97 -11.64 4.16
N ALA A 197 -7.35 -12.92 4.09
CA ALA A 197 -6.40 -13.99 3.78
C ALA A 197 -5.94 -13.83 2.32
N LEU A 198 -4.64 -14.02 2.06
CA LEU A 198 -4.14 -14.01 0.69
C LEU A 198 -4.42 -15.34 0.01
N SER A 199 -4.98 -15.27 -1.20
CA SER A 199 -5.24 -16.42 -2.06
C SER A 199 -4.12 -16.71 -3.08
N GLY A 200 -3.03 -15.93 -3.05
CA GLY A 200 -1.91 -16.06 -3.97
C GLY A 200 -1.17 -14.74 -4.20
N ALA A 201 -0.49 -14.66 -5.35
CA ALA A 201 0.14 -13.46 -5.87
C ALA A 201 -0.44 -13.13 -7.26
N TRP A 202 -0.43 -11.85 -7.60
CA TRP A 202 -0.72 -11.36 -8.95
C TRP A 202 0.46 -11.56 -9.89
#